data_AF-A0A8S8YT67-F1
#
_entry.id   AF-A0A8S8YT67-F1
#
_cell.length_a   1.000
_cell.length_b   1.000
_cell.length_c   1.000
_cell.angle_alpha   90.00
_cell.angle_beta   90.00
_cell.angle_gamma   90.00
#
_symmetry.space_group_name_H-M   'P 1'
#
loop_
_entity.id
_entity.type
_entity.pdbx_description
1 polymer ?
#
loop_
_entity_poly.entity_id
_entity_poly.type
_entity_poly.pdbx_seq_one_letter_code
_entity_poly.pdbx_strand_id
1 'polypeptide(L)' 'MTSSQQGGLLSPSCKKLEEMGAILKGVVIAIEKGEREREFGPKERPNWPIQTLAKIDIVEGRVEIVE' A
#
# COMPACT_ATOMS: atom_id res chain seq x y z
N MET A 1 10.51 19.25 8.13
CA MET A 1 10.97 17.93 7.66
C MET A 1 9.85 16.94 7.90
N THR A 2 8.92 16.81 6.94
CA THR A 2 7.88 15.79 7.00
C THR A 2 8.51 14.50 6.49
N SER A 3 8.69 13.54 7.40
CA SER A 3 9.19 12.21 7.07
C SER A 3 8.23 11.55 6.08
N SER A 4 8.64 11.54 4.82
CA SER A 4 8.02 10.77 3.77
C SER A 4 8.12 9.29 4.11
N GLN A 5 7.04 8.69 4.61
CA GLN A 5 6.94 7.22 4.70
C GLN A 5 6.74 6.67 3.28
N GLN A 6 7.83 6.62 2.52
CA GLN A 6 7.89 5.98 1.22
C GLN A 6 7.86 4.46 1.39
N GLY A 7 6.77 3.80 0.97
CA GLY A 7 6.67 2.36 0.65
C GLY A 7 7.19 1.28 1.64
N GLY A 8 7.69 1.64 2.82
CA GLY A 8 8.72 0.86 3.50
C GLY A 8 8.28 -0.36 4.32
N LEU A 9 6.98 -0.56 4.58
CA LEU A 9 6.56 -1.61 5.52
C LEU A 9 6.26 -2.96 4.86
N LEU A 10 5.53 -3.01 3.74
CA LEU A 10 5.16 -4.31 3.18
C LEU A 10 6.24 -4.90 2.26
N SER A 11 7.10 -4.11 1.61
CA SER A 11 8.17 -4.66 0.75
C SER A 11 9.14 -5.59 1.49
N PRO A 12 9.64 -5.23 2.70
CA PRO A 12 10.48 -6.14 3.49
C PRO A 12 9.73 -7.39 3.96
N SER A 13 8.47 -7.26 4.39
CA SER A 13 7.66 -8.39 4.84
C SER A 13 7.33 -9.35 3.70
N CYS A 14 6.95 -8.84 2.53
CA CYS A 14 6.68 -9.64 1.34
C CYS A 14 7.93 -10.41 0.90
N LYS A 15 9.08 -9.73 0.83
CA LYS A 15 10.35 -10.39 0.52
C LYS A 15 10.67 -11.52 1.50
N LYS A 16 10.46 -11.29 2.80
CA LYS A 16 10.72 -12.32 3.81
C LYS A 16 9.81 -13.55 3.66
N LEU A 17 8.54 -13.33 3.35
CA LEU A 17 7.58 -14.43 3.12
C LEU A 17 7.98 -15.26 1.90
N GLU A 18 8.44 -14.62 0.83
CA GLU A 18 8.92 -15.33 -0.37
C GLU A 18 10.22 -16.11 -0.10
N GLU A 19 11.16 -15.55 0.67
CA GLU A 19 12.37 -16.26 1.12
C GLU A 19 12.03 -17.52 1.94
N MET A 20 10.88 -17.54 2.60
CA MET A 20 10.36 -18.70 3.34
C MET A 20 9.62 -19.71 2.44
N GLY A 21 9.60 -19.49 1.12
CA GLY A 21 8.92 -20.35 0.15
C GLY A 21 7.44 -20.03 -0.08
N ALA A 22 6.93 -18.92 0.47
CA ALA A 22 5.56 -18.51 0.20
C ALA A 22 5.41 -17.95 -1.21
N ILE A 23 4.30 -18.24 -1.87
CA ILE A 23 3.94 -17.66 -3.17
C ILE A 23 2.92 -16.56 -2.93
N LEU A 24 3.37 -15.31 -2.97
CA LEU A 24 2.51 -14.15 -2.79
C LEU A 24 1.74 -13.83 -4.07
N LYS A 25 0.41 -13.84 -3.99
CA LYS A 25 -0.48 -13.63 -5.15
C LYS A 25 -0.89 -12.18 -5.37
N GLY A 26 -0.78 -11.34 -4.35
CA GLY A 26 -1.18 -9.93 -4.41
C GLY A 26 -1.34 -9.36 -3.01
N VAL A 27 -1.85 -8.13 -2.93
CA VAL A 27 -2.05 -7.40 -1.68
C VAL A 27 -3.47 -6.85 -1.64
N VAL A 28 -4.13 -7.04 -0.50
CA VAL A 28 -5.39 -6.35 -0.19
C VAL A 28 -5.11 -5.35 0.93
N ILE A 29 -5.35 -4.07 0.65
CA ILE A 29 -5.19 -2.97 1.59
C ILE A 29 -6.58 -2.67 2.17
N ALA A 30 -6.74 -2.83 3.48
CA ALA A 30 -8.03 -2.55 4.11
C ALA A 30 -8.37 -1.05 4.07
N ILE A 31 -7.38 -0.20 4.31
CA ILE A 31 -7.54 1.26 4.36
C ILE A 31 -6.33 1.91 3.71
N GLU A 32 -6.56 2.64 2.62
CA GLU A 32 -5.55 3.48 1.96
C GLU A 32 -5.78 4.94 2.37
N LYS A 33 -4.71 5.65 2.75
CA LYS A 33 -4.81 7.05 3.19
C LYS A 33 -4.23 7.98 2.14
N GLY A 34 -5.07 8.87 1.60
CA GLY A 34 -4.71 9.90 0.60
C GLY A 34 -4.30 9.35 -0.77
N GLU A 35 -3.90 10.24 -1.67
CA GLU A 35 -3.27 9.89 -2.96
C GLU A 35 -1.82 9.45 -2.71
N ARG A 36 -1.61 8.24 -2.20
CA ARG A 36 -0.29 7.62 -2.38
C ARG A 36 -0.27 7.14 -3.82
N GLU A 37 0.45 7.85 -4.69
CA GLU A 37 0.81 7.36 -6.03
C GLU A 37 1.42 5.97 -5.88
N ARG A 38 0.58 4.92 -5.94
CA ARG A 38 0.92 3.49 -5.93
C ARG A 38 2.37 3.23 -5.54
N GLU A 39 2.80 3.54 -4.32
CA GLU A 39 4.22 3.33 -3.98
C GLU A 39 4.51 1.83 -3.84
N PHE A 40 3.44 1.03 -3.72
CA PHE A 40 3.44 -0.39 -4.00
C PHE A 40 3.40 -0.66 -5.50
N GLY A 41 4.53 -1.12 -6.03
CA GLY A 41 4.51 -1.93 -7.23
C GLY A 41 4.94 -1.30 -8.57
N PRO A 42 4.81 -0.01 -8.93
CA PRO A 42 5.08 0.38 -10.32
C PRO A 42 6.56 0.26 -10.71
N LYS A 43 7.49 0.38 -9.76
CA LYS A 43 8.93 0.21 -10.03
C LYS A 43 9.42 -1.24 -9.85
N GLU A 44 8.95 -1.95 -8.84
CA GLU A 44 9.47 -3.30 -8.51
C GLU A 44 8.58 -4.44 -9.01
N ARG A 45 7.25 -4.25 -9.10
CA ARG A 45 6.25 -5.25 -9.50
C ARG A 45 5.03 -4.60 -10.19
N PRO A 46 5.20 -4.00 -11.38
CA PRO A 46 4.19 -3.13 -12.00
C PRO A 46 2.84 -3.79 -12.27
N ASN A 47 2.83 -5.12 -12.35
CA ASN A 47 1.65 -5.92 -12.66
C ASN A 47 1.07 -6.67 -11.45
N TRP A 48 1.50 -6.35 -10.22
CA TRP A 48 1.03 -7.10 -9.06
C TRP A 48 -0.42 -6.73 -8.71
N PRO A 49 -1.30 -7.69 -8.38
CA PRO A 49 -2.67 -7.36 -8.01
C PRO A 49 -2.68 -6.64 -6.67
N ILE A 50 -3.10 -5.37 -6.68
CA ILE A 50 -3.30 -4.57 -5.48
C ILE A 50 -4.75 -4.12 -5.48
N GLN A 51 -5.46 -4.42 -4.40
CA GLN A 51 -6.85 -4.03 -4.19
C GLN A 51 -6.94 -3.24 -2.89
N THR A 52 -7.68 -2.14 -2.91
CA THR A 52 -7.97 -1.33 -1.72
C THR A 52 -9.45 -1.50 -1.38
N LEU A 53 -9.77 -1.77 -0.12
CA LEU A 53 -11.16 -1.93 0.34
C LEU A 53 -11.81 -0.59 0.66
N ALA A 54 -11.06 0.35 1.24
CA ALA A 54 -11.53 1.70 1.52
C ALA A 54 -10.38 2.70 1.34
N LYS A 55 -10.65 3.83 0.72
CA LYS A 55 -9.75 4.98 0.76
C LYS A 55 -10.29 5.96 1.78
N ILE A 56 -9.39 6.60 2.51
CA ILE A 56 -9.73 7.67 3.45
C ILE A 56 -8.92 8.92 3.14
N ASP A 57 -9.53 10.07 3.39
CA ASP A 57 -8.85 11.35 3.34
C ASP A 57 -9.26 12.25 4.51
N ILE A 58 -8.53 13.34 4.72
CA ILE A 58 -8.84 14.36 5.70
C ILE A 58 -9.56 15.52 5.01
N VAL A 59 -10.88 15.58 5.18
CA VAL A 59 -11.74 16.64 4.65
C VAL A 59 -12.21 17.49 5.82
N GLU A 60 -11.91 18.79 5.79
CA GLU A 60 -12.29 19.76 6.84
C GLU A 60 -11.90 19.31 8.27
N GLY A 61 -10.75 18.67 8.41
CA GLY A 61 -10.24 18.18 9.70
C GLY A 61 -10.89 16.88 10.19
N ARG A 62 -11.70 16.22 9.37
CA ARG A 62 -12.34 14.92 9.67
C ARG A 62 -11.83 13.84 8.73
N VAL A 63 -11.79 12.61 9.22
CA VAL A 63 -11.48 11.45 8.38
C VAL A 63 -12.75 11.04 7.66
N GLU A 64 -12.73 11.07 6.34
CA GLU A 64 -13.84 10.67 5.48
C GLU A 64 -13.41 9.50 4.59
N ILE A 65 -14.34 8.58 4.31
CA ILE A 65 -14.14 7.57 3.27
C ILE A 65 -14.38 8.23 1.92
N VAL A 66 -13.42 8.08 1.00
CA VAL A 66 -13.45 8.66 -0.34
C VAL A 66 -13.49 7.56 -1.40
N GLU A 67 -14.05 7.84 -2.58
CA GLU A 67 -14.05 6.92 -3.75
C GLU A 67 -12.71 6.94 -4.52
#